data_AF-C3QPS9-F1
#
_entry.id   AF-C3QPS9-F1
#
_cell.length_a   1.000
_cell.length_b   1.000
_cell.length_c   1.000
_cell.angle_alpha   90.00
_cell.angle_beta   90.00
_cell.angle_gamma   90.00
#
_symmetry.space_group_name_H-M   'P 1'
#
loop_
_entity.id
_entity.type
_entity.pdbx_description
1 polymer ?
#
loop_
_entity_poly.entity_id
_entity_poly.type
_entity_poly.pdbx_seq_one_letter_code
_entity_poly.pdbx_strand_id
1 'polypeptide(L)'
;MAVLLIIERHTMNNIFARLFCSKNHSTSDEAYNIVESMAKAKPLYKELIKQAHPDKHPNNKDVAEELTAMINNNRFNYRELLKIKDLVNDKLV
;
A
#
# COMPACT_ATOMS: atom_id res chain seq x y z
N MET A 1 20.87 6.73 22.69
CA MET A 1 19.42 6.42 22.77
C MET A 1 18.71 6.48 21.41
N ALA A 2 19.09 7.32 20.44
CA ALA A 2 18.43 7.37 19.13
C ALA A 2 18.76 6.19 18.18
N VAL A 3 19.96 5.61 18.26
CA VAL A 3 20.40 4.52 17.36
C VAL A 3 19.65 3.20 17.64
N LEU A 4 19.25 2.96 18.91
CA LEU A 4 18.55 1.74 19.31
C LEU A 4 17.13 1.67 18.70
N LEU A 5 16.44 2.80 18.59
CA LEU A 5 15.11 2.90 17.99
C LEU A 5 15.11 2.67 16.46
N ILE A 6 16.22 2.93 15.79
CA ILE A 6 16.36 2.73 14.34
C ILE A 6 16.52 1.24 14.02
N ILE A 7 17.27 0.51 14.86
CA ILE A 7 17.50 -0.93 14.67
C ILE A 7 16.21 -1.73 14.92
N GLU A 8 15.41 -1.38 15.94
CA GLU A 8 14.12 -2.04 16.19
C GLU A 8 13.09 -1.79 15.09
N ARG A 9 13.09 -0.61 14.45
CA ARG A 9 12.25 -0.34 13.28
C ARG A 9 12.67 -1.15 12.06
N HIS A 10 13.96 -1.46 11.91
CA HIS A 10 14.44 -2.20 10.76
C HIS A 10 14.20 -3.72 10.86
N THR A 11 14.20 -4.27 12.08
CA THR A 11 13.89 -5.70 12.33
C THR A 11 12.38 -6.01 12.21
N MET A 12 11.51 -5.08 12.59
CA MET A 12 10.04 -5.25 12.47
C MET A 12 9.55 -5.33 11.01
N ASN A 13 10.19 -4.59 10.10
CA ASN A 13 9.86 -4.64 8.66
C ASN A 13 10.12 -6.01 8.01
N ASN A 14 11.04 -6.82 8.56
CA ASN A 14 11.41 -8.12 7.99
C ASN A 14 10.45 -9.26 8.40
N ILE A 15 9.79 -9.13 9.56
CA ILE A 15 8.79 -10.10 10.03
C ILE A 15 7.46 -9.89 9.30
N PHE A 16 7.06 -8.64 9.09
CA PHE A 16 5.85 -8.29 8.34
C PHE A 16 5.95 -8.76 6.87
N ALA A 17 7.10 -8.53 6.22
CA ALA A 17 7.32 -8.99 4.84
C ALA A 17 7.17 -10.53 4.68
N ARG A 18 7.53 -11.31 5.70
CA ARG A 18 7.37 -12.78 5.69
C ARG A 18 5.93 -13.23 5.97
N LEU A 19 5.13 -12.45 6.70
CA LEU A 19 3.73 -12.77 7.00
C LEU A 19 2.82 -12.58 5.77
N PHE A 20 3.18 -11.67 4.85
CA PHE A 20 2.43 -11.43 3.61
C PHE A 20 2.96 -12.20 2.39
N CYS A 21 4.12 -12.87 2.50
CA CYS A 21 4.70 -13.70 1.44
C CYS A 21 4.21 -15.15 1.53
N SER A 22 2.91 -15.37 1.34
CA SER A 22 2.45 -16.71 0.93
C SER A 22 1.17 -16.57 0.11
N LYS A 23 1.33 -16.44 -1.20
CA LYS A 23 0.21 -16.60 -2.11
C LYS A 23 0.69 -17.24 -3.39
N ASN A 24 0.53 -18.57 -3.45
CA ASN A 24 0.61 -19.33 -4.68
C ASN A 24 -0.46 -18.79 -5.63
N HIS A 25 -0.04 -17.96 -6.60
CA HIS A 25 -0.93 -17.44 -7.63
C HIS A 25 -0.92 -18.40 -8.82
N SER A 26 -2.11 -18.77 -9.28
CA SER A 26 -2.31 -19.35 -10.60
C SER A 26 -1.69 -18.39 -11.63
N THR A 27 -0.87 -18.90 -12.54
CA THR A 27 -0.15 -18.13 -13.57
C THR A 27 -1.06 -17.26 -14.45
N SER A 28 -2.35 -17.58 -14.54
CA SER A 28 -3.35 -16.80 -15.28
C SER A 28 -3.80 -15.50 -14.58
N ASP A 29 -3.97 -15.53 -13.25
CA ASP A 29 -4.34 -14.36 -12.45
C ASP A 29 -3.24 -13.29 -12.42
N GLU A 30 -1.98 -13.75 -12.44
CA GLU A 30 -0.82 -12.86 -12.48
C GLU A 30 -0.70 -12.17 -13.84
N ALA A 31 -0.89 -12.91 -14.94
CA ALA A 31 -0.92 -12.34 -16.29
C ALA A 31 -2.03 -11.27 -16.43
N TYR A 32 -3.22 -11.55 -15.90
CA TYR A 32 -4.33 -10.58 -15.91
C TYR A 32 -3.99 -9.32 -15.10
N ASN A 33 -3.38 -9.48 -13.92
CA ASN A 33 -2.92 -8.35 -13.10
C ASN A 33 -1.86 -7.51 -13.82
N ILE A 34 -0.93 -8.12 -14.55
CA ILE A 34 0.08 -7.38 -15.34
C ILE A 34 -0.61 -6.50 -16.39
N VAL A 35 -1.51 -7.09 -17.18
CA VAL A 35 -2.25 -6.37 -18.24
C VAL A 35 -3.08 -5.23 -17.68
N GLU A 36 -3.84 -5.50 -16.61
CA GLU A 36 -4.64 -4.45 -15.96
C GLU A 36 -3.77 -3.37 -15.32
N SER A 37 -2.62 -3.73 -14.74
CA SER A 37 -1.72 -2.78 -14.11
C SER A 37 -1.11 -1.81 -15.12
N MET A 38 -0.85 -2.25 -16.35
CA MET A 38 -0.34 -1.38 -17.42
C MET A 38 -1.31 -0.25 -17.76
N ALA A 39 -2.62 -0.52 -17.76
CA ALA A 39 -3.64 0.47 -18.12
C ALA A 39 -4.21 1.22 -16.91
N LYS A 40 -4.50 0.52 -15.81
CA LYS A 40 -5.36 0.99 -14.71
C LYS A 40 -4.62 1.30 -13.41
N ALA A 41 -3.45 0.72 -13.15
CA ALA A 41 -2.75 0.97 -11.87
C ALA A 41 -2.28 2.42 -11.75
N LYS A 42 -1.72 3.00 -12.83
CA LYS A 42 -1.21 4.37 -12.83
C LYS A 42 -2.30 5.45 -12.56
N PRO A 43 -3.48 5.42 -13.21
CA PRO A 43 -4.55 6.36 -12.86
C PRO A 43 -5.07 6.12 -11.44
N LEU A 44 -5.30 4.87 -11.04
CA LEU A 44 -5.79 4.53 -9.70
C LEU A 44 -4.84 4.99 -8.59
N TYR A 45 -3.54 4.77 -8.76
CA TYR A 45 -2.50 5.25 -7.85
C TYR A 45 -2.58 6.76 -7.64
N LYS A 46 -2.73 7.54 -8.73
CA LYS A 46 -2.81 9.01 -8.63
C LYS A 46 -4.05 9.48 -7.87
N GLU A 47 -5.17 8.79 -8.03
CA GLU A 47 -6.40 9.10 -7.29
C GLU A 47 -6.23 8.79 -5.81
N LEU A 48 -5.70 7.61 -5.48
CA LEU A 48 -5.48 7.18 -4.10
C LEU A 48 -4.51 8.09 -3.35
N ILE A 49 -3.40 8.49 -3.96
CA ILE A 49 -2.45 9.44 -3.33
C ILE A 49 -3.11 10.79 -3.06
N LYS A 50 -3.98 11.28 -3.94
CA LYS A 50 -4.71 12.54 -3.71
C LYS A 50 -5.75 12.44 -2.59
N GLN A 51 -6.31 11.25 -2.36
CA GLN A 51 -7.33 11.00 -1.35
C GLN A 51 -6.72 10.71 0.03
N ALA A 52 -5.68 9.87 0.06
CA ALA A 52 -4.98 9.46 1.28
C ALA A 52 -3.90 10.44 1.74
N HIS A 53 -3.77 11.62 1.10
CA HIS A 53 -2.74 12.58 1.46
C HIS A 53 -2.91 13.06 2.91
N PRO A 54 -1.87 13.02 3.75
CA PRO A 54 -1.97 13.34 5.18
C PRO A 54 -2.46 14.77 5.47
N ASP A 55 -2.22 15.71 4.54
CA ASP A 55 -2.71 17.10 4.63
C ASP A 55 -4.24 17.20 4.61
N LYS A 56 -4.93 16.25 3.94
CA LYS A 56 -6.40 16.23 3.90
C LYS A 56 -7.03 15.68 5.17
N HIS A 57 -6.25 14.97 5.98
CA HIS A 57 -6.72 14.22 7.15
C HIS A 57 -5.95 14.63 8.41
N PRO A 58 -6.12 15.89 8.89
CA PRO A 58 -5.36 16.41 10.03
C PRO A 58 -5.58 15.62 11.33
N ASN A 59 -6.74 14.96 11.48
CA ASN A 59 -7.07 14.16 12.66
C ASN A 59 -6.49 12.73 12.62
N ASN A 60 -6.24 12.18 11.42
CA ASN A 60 -5.80 10.80 11.20
C ASN A 60 -4.48 10.74 10.43
N LYS A 61 -3.56 11.67 10.76
CA LYS A 61 -2.34 11.88 9.99
C LYS A 61 -1.46 10.62 9.91
N ASP A 62 -1.31 9.90 11.02
CA ASP A 62 -0.51 8.67 11.07
C ASP A 62 -1.07 7.57 10.16
N VAL A 63 -2.40 7.42 10.15
CA VAL A 63 -3.10 6.44 9.31
C VAL A 63 -3.00 6.81 7.83
N ALA A 64 -3.12 8.09 7.51
CA ALA A 64 -2.97 8.60 6.15
C ALA A 64 -1.55 8.42 5.61
N GLU A 65 -0.53 8.60 6.46
CA GLU A 65 0.87 8.37 6.12
C GLU A 65 1.17 6.88 5.86
N GLU A 66 0.64 5.98 6.69
CA GLU A 66 0.74 4.53 6.49
C GLU A 66 0.09 4.11 5.17
N LEU A 67 -1.14 4.55 4.91
CA LEU A 67 -1.86 4.25 3.68
C LEU A 67 -1.11 4.80 2.45
N THR A 68 -0.54 6.01 2.54
CA THR A 68 0.28 6.60 1.47
C THR A 68 1.53 5.76 1.20
N ALA A 69 2.20 5.27 2.25
CA ALA A 69 3.35 4.37 2.11
C ALA A 69 2.94 3.04 1.45
N MET A 70 1.81 2.45 1.85
CA MET A 70 1.27 1.24 1.23
C MET A 70 0.94 1.44 -0.26
N ILE A 71 0.35 2.57 -0.63
CA ILE A 71 0.05 2.92 -2.03
C ILE A 71 1.35 3.05 -2.85
N ASN A 72 2.39 3.69 -2.30
CA ASN A 72 3.68 3.84 -2.97
C ASN A 72 4.39 2.50 -3.20
N ASN A 73 4.36 1.60 -2.23
CA ASN A 73 4.95 0.26 -2.36
C ASN A 73 4.24 -0.60 -3.42
N ASN A 74 2.95 -0.39 -3.63
CA ASN A 74 2.11 -1.17 -4.55
C ASN A 74 1.79 -0.44 -5.86
N ARG A 75 2.60 0.55 -6.24
CA ARG A 75 2.35 1.44 -7.40
C ARG A 75 2.01 0.73 -8.71
N PHE A 76 2.59 -0.46 -8.93
CA PHE A 76 2.41 -1.24 -10.16
C PHE A 76 1.52 -2.48 -9.96
N ASN A 77 0.96 -2.68 -8.77
CA ASN A 77 0.14 -3.83 -8.47
C ASN A 77 -1.33 -3.41 -8.35
N TYR A 78 -2.09 -3.60 -9.43
CA TYR A 78 -3.48 -3.18 -9.50
C TYR A 78 -4.38 -3.84 -8.46
N ARG A 79 -4.24 -5.15 -8.22
CA ARG A 79 -5.01 -5.87 -7.19
C ARG A 79 -4.81 -5.32 -5.78
N GLU A 80 -3.57 -5.04 -5.40
CA GLU A 80 -3.29 -4.49 -4.06
C GLU A 80 -3.80 -3.05 -3.95
N LEU A 81 -3.68 -2.24 -5.01
CA LEU A 81 -4.27 -0.90 -5.03
C LEU A 81 -5.79 -0.91 -4.86
N LEU A 82 -6.50 -1.91 -5.40
CA LEU A 82 -7.93 -2.08 -5.18
C LEU A 82 -8.27 -2.34 -3.71
N LYS A 83 -7.53 -3.24 -3.05
CA LYS A 83 -7.75 -3.49 -1.60
C LYS A 83 -7.45 -2.26 -0.77
N ILE A 84 -6.39 -1.53 -1.11
CA ILE A 84 -6.03 -0.29 -0.42
C ILE A 84 -7.10 0.79 -0.64
N LYS A 85 -7.73 0.84 -1.81
CA LYS A 85 -8.88 1.73 -2.07
C LYS A 85 -10.03 1.47 -1.11
N ASP A 86 -10.40 0.21 -0.90
CA ASP A 86 -11.47 -0.15 0.03
C ASP A 86 -11.10 0.25 1.46
N LEU A 87 -9.85 0.00 1.88
CA LEU A 87 -9.34 0.43 3.19
C LEU A 87 -9.32 1.95 3.38
N VAL A 88 -8.99 2.72 2.34
CA VAL A 88 -9.02 4.18 2.35
C VAL A 88 -10.46 4.66 2.53
N ASN A 89 -11.43 4.07 1.84
CA ASN A 89 -12.83 4.41 2.03
C ASN A 89 -13.32 4.08 3.44
N ASP A 90 -12.99 2.93 4.00
CA ASP A 90 -13.46 2.54 5.33
C ASP A 90 -12.85 3.38 6.47
N LYS A 91 -11.63 3.91 6.29
CA LYS A 91 -10.89 4.61 7.35
C LYS A 91 -10.89 6.14 7.22
N LEU A 92 -11.05 6.68 6.01
CA LEU A 92 -10.86 8.09 5.70
C LEU A 92 -12.09 8.78 5.08
N VAL A 93 -13.16 8.04 4.77
CA VAL A 93 -14.46 8.58 4.31
C VAL A 93 -15.50 8.38 5.41
#